data_AF-A0A538U661-F1
#
_entry.id   AF-A0A538U661-F1
#
_cell.length_a   1.000
_cell.length_b   1.000
_cell.length_c   1.000
_cell.angle_alpha   90.00
_cell.angle_beta   90.00
_cell.angle_gamma   90.00
#
_symmetry.space_group_name_H-M   'P 1'
#
loop_
_entity.id
_entity.type
_entity.pdbx_description
1 polymer ?
#
loop_
_entity_poly.entity_id
_entity_poly.type
_entity_poly.pdbx_seq_one_letter_code
_entity_poly.pdbx_strand_id
1 'polypeptide(L)'
;MMRRTCALAALALAALALAGCGHLVILHDPLSPAEHNDLGVAYERAGQRGLAAREYRQALRRDRRYAVARVNLGNLAAGEGRWAEAERCYRKALRARPDDADAMNNLAMALLHRRRRLDEAEALATRAVALGGRDSLYRGTLEDVRRARAAPRP
;
A
#
# COMPACT_ATOMS: atom_id res chain seq x y z
N MET A 1 -44.58 -24.88 51.00
CA MET A 1 -43.14 -24.67 50.78
C MET A 1 -42.74 -24.68 49.28
N MET A 2 -43.41 -25.44 48.40
CA MET A 2 -43.11 -25.56 46.95
C MET A 2 -43.35 -24.33 46.05
N ARG A 3 -44.17 -23.34 46.43
CA ARG A 3 -44.44 -22.17 45.57
C ARG A 3 -43.32 -21.12 45.57
N ARG A 4 -42.52 -21.06 46.64
CA ARG A 4 -41.41 -20.10 46.79
C ARG A 4 -40.16 -20.53 46.02
N THR A 5 -39.95 -21.84 45.86
CA THR A 5 -38.81 -22.40 45.12
C THR A 5 -38.97 -22.25 43.60
N CYS A 6 -40.19 -22.36 43.05
CA CYS A 6 -40.46 -22.08 41.63
C CYS A 6 -40.24 -20.61 41.24
N ALA A 7 -40.62 -19.66 42.11
CA ALA A 7 -40.41 -18.24 41.85
C ALA A 7 -38.92 -17.85 41.85
N LEU A 8 -38.13 -18.42 42.77
CA LEU A 8 -36.68 -18.22 42.84
C LEU A 8 -35.94 -18.85 41.64
N ALA A 9 -36.39 -20.02 41.16
CA ALA A 9 -35.83 -20.64 39.95
C ALA A 9 -36.14 -19.83 38.68
N ALA A 10 -37.35 -19.25 38.57
CA ALA A 10 -37.73 -18.39 37.45
C ALA A 10 -36.96 -17.05 37.43
N LEU A 11 -36.73 -16.45 38.61
CA LEU A 11 -35.90 -15.23 38.77
C LEU A 11 -34.41 -15.50 38.46
N ALA A 12 -33.88 -16.68 38.83
CA ALA A 12 -32.52 -17.07 38.51
C ALA A 12 -32.31 -17.31 37.00
N LEU A 13 -33.28 -17.93 36.30
CA LEU A 13 -33.25 -18.07 34.84
C LEU A 13 -33.38 -16.73 34.10
N ALA A 14 -34.20 -15.80 34.62
CA ALA A 14 -34.31 -14.46 34.05
C ALA A 14 -33.02 -13.62 34.24
N ALA A 15 -32.32 -13.79 35.36
CA ALA A 15 -31.02 -13.15 35.61
C ALA A 15 -29.90 -13.71 34.71
N LEU A 16 -29.92 -15.02 34.43
CA LEU A 16 -29.01 -15.65 33.47
C LEU A 16 -29.29 -15.23 32.00
N ALA A 17 -30.55 -14.96 31.66
CA ALA A 17 -30.92 -14.42 30.34
C ALA A 17 -30.46 -12.95 30.15
N LEU A 18 -30.43 -12.17 31.23
CA LEU A 18 -29.91 -10.78 31.23
C LEU A 18 -28.38 -10.68 31.32
N ALA A 19 -27.70 -11.73 31.80
CA ALA A 19 -26.24 -11.84 31.78
C ALA A 19 -25.68 -12.29 30.41
N GLY A 20 -26.56 -12.66 29.47
CA GLY A 20 -26.23 -13.09 28.12
C GLY A 20 -26.00 -11.97 27.10
N CYS A 21 -25.75 -10.74 27.53
CA CYS A 21 -25.24 -9.70 26.62
C CYS A 21 -23.77 -10.00 26.34
N GLY A 22 -23.51 -10.92 25.40
CA GLY A 22 -22.21 -10.99 24.74
C GLY A 22 -21.88 -9.59 24.23
N HIS A 23 -20.98 -8.90 24.92
CA HIS A 23 -20.49 -7.62 24.45
C HIS A 23 -19.73 -7.89 23.16
N LEU A 24 -20.38 -7.64 22.02
CA LEU A 24 -19.68 -7.53 20.76
C LEU A 24 -18.81 -6.28 20.84
N VAL A 25 -17.56 -6.46 21.29
CA VAL A 25 -16.57 -5.40 21.22
C VAL A 25 -16.21 -5.24 19.76
N ILE A 26 -16.79 -4.23 19.11
CA ILE A 26 -16.35 -3.80 17.79
C ILE A 26 -14.99 -3.14 18.00
N LEU A 27 -13.92 -3.91 17.83
CA LEU A 27 -12.56 -3.38 17.79
C LEU A 27 -12.43 -2.54 16.53
N HIS A 28 -12.64 -1.23 16.67
CA HIS A 28 -12.30 -0.29 15.63
C HIS A 28 -10.79 -0.21 15.56
N ASP A 29 -10.22 -0.63 14.44
CA ASP A 29 -8.81 -0.46 14.16
C ASP A 29 -8.44 1.03 14.25
N PRO A 30 -7.59 1.42 15.23
CA PRO A 30 -7.36 2.83 15.57
C PRO A 30 -6.29 3.47 14.69
N LEU A 31 -5.61 2.70 13.84
CA LEU A 31 -4.45 3.18 13.11
C LEU A 31 -4.87 4.13 11.97
N SER A 32 -4.14 5.23 11.88
CA SER A 32 -4.19 6.17 10.78
C SER A 32 -3.60 5.55 9.49
N PRO A 33 -3.83 6.16 8.31
CA PRO A 33 -3.17 5.72 7.08
C PRO A 33 -1.64 5.71 7.19
N ALA A 34 -1.07 6.67 7.90
CA ALA A 34 0.37 6.77 8.09
C ALA A 34 0.90 5.64 8.97
N GLU A 35 0.24 5.34 10.08
CA GLU A 35 0.66 4.27 10.99
C GLU A 35 0.54 2.88 10.35
N HIS A 36 -0.51 2.62 9.57
CA HIS A 36 -0.58 1.40 8.75
C HIS A 36 0.56 1.34 7.73
N ASN A 37 0.94 2.47 7.12
CA ASN A 37 2.06 2.48 6.20
C ASN A 37 3.38 2.17 6.93
N ASP A 38 3.61 2.77 8.09
CA ASP A 38 4.85 2.57 8.85
C ASP A 38 4.95 1.13 9.36
N LEU A 39 3.84 0.54 9.80
CA LEU A 39 3.76 -0.88 10.13
C LEU A 39 4.03 -1.76 8.90
N GLY A 40 3.52 -1.37 7.73
CA GLY A 40 3.83 -2.02 6.46
C GLY A 40 5.33 -2.01 6.14
N VAL A 41 5.99 -0.85 6.32
CA VAL A 41 7.44 -0.71 6.13
C VAL A 41 8.21 -1.58 7.13
N ALA A 42 7.76 -1.67 8.38
CA ALA A 42 8.38 -2.54 9.38
C ALA A 42 8.30 -4.03 8.97
N TYR A 43 7.13 -4.48 8.48
CA TYR A 43 6.97 -5.83 7.97
C TYR A 43 7.83 -6.11 6.73
N GLU A 44 7.96 -5.13 5.84
CA GLU A 44 8.82 -5.26 4.65
C GLU A 44 10.29 -5.44 5.03
N ARG A 45 10.79 -4.64 5.99
CA ARG A 45 12.16 -4.77 6.54
C ARG A 45 12.38 -6.14 7.20
N ALA A 46 11.35 -6.74 7.77
CA ALA A 46 11.38 -8.09 8.33
C ALA A 46 11.21 -9.21 7.27
N GLY A 47 11.13 -8.88 5.97
CA GLY A 47 10.90 -9.84 4.89
C GLY A 47 9.47 -10.37 4.79
N GLN A 48 8.55 -9.88 5.63
CA GLN A 48 7.16 -10.33 5.73
C GLN A 48 6.26 -9.61 4.73
N ARG A 49 6.57 -9.76 3.43
CA ARG A 49 5.93 -9.01 2.32
C ARG A 49 4.40 -9.12 2.28
N GLY A 50 3.84 -10.28 2.64
CA GLY A 50 2.38 -10.48 2.68
C GLY A 50 1.70 -9.61 3.74
N LEU A 51 2.33 -9.46 4.92
CA LEU A 51 1.84 -8.59 5.99
C LEU A 51 2.01 -7.12 5.59
N ALA A 52 3.16 -6.75 5.01
CA ALA A 52 3.40 -5.41 4.49
C ALA A 52 2.31 -4.99 3.48
N ALA A 53 2.01 -5.84 2.50
CA ALA A 53 0.95 -5.58 1.52
C ALA A 53 -0.43 -5.44 2.16
N ARG A 54 -0.72 -6.17 3.26
CA ARG A 54 -1.98 -6.04 3.99
C ARG A 54 -2.09 -4.66 4.64
N GLU A 55 -1.03 -4.20 5.31
CA GLU A 55 -1.04 -2.91 6.00
C GLU A 55 -1.07 -1.73 5.02
N TYR A 56 -0.31 -1.79 3.92
CA TYR A 56 -0.43 -0.77 2.87
C TYR A 56 -1.85 -0.70 2.26
N ARG A 57 -2.56 -1.84 2.17
CA ARG A 57 -3.97 -1.85 1.76
C ARG A 57 -4.91 -1.30 2.84
N GLN A 58 -4.61 -1.50 4.13
CA GLN A 58 -5.36 -0.83 5.20
C GLN A 58 -5.20 0.69 5.12
N ALA A 59 -3.98 1.18 4.92
CA ALA A 59 -3.72 2.61 4.72
C ALA A 59 -4.59 3.16 3.57
N LEU A 60 -4.67 2.44 2.45
CA LEU A 60 -5.51 2.82 1.31
C LEU A 60 -7.03 2.64 1.52
N ARG A 61 -7.46 1.80 2.47
CA ARG A 61 -8.87 1.73 2.89
C ARG A 61 -9.26 2.96 3.69
N ARG A 62 -8.36 3.46 4.54
CA ARG A 62 -8.54 4.67 5.35
C ARG A 62 -8.46 5.94 4.49
N ASP A 63 -7.47 6.03 3.61
CA ASP A 63 -7.36 7.10 2.62
C ASP A 63 -6.98 6.53 1.24
N ARG A 64 -7.95 6.52 0.33
CA ARG A 64 -7.78 6.01 -1.04
C ARG A 64 -6.75 6.78 -1.86
N ARG A 65 -6.43 8.01 -1.46
CA ARG A 65 -5.45 8.92 -2.11
C ARG A 65 -4.08 8.91 -1.42
N TYR A 66 -3.87 8.06 -0.41
CA TYR A 66 -2.59 7.98 0.30
C TYR A 66 -1.48 7.44 -0.61
N ALA A 67 -0.78 8.36 -1.27
CA ALA A 67 0.14 8.07 -2.36
C ALA A 67 1.32 7.17 -1.93
N VAL A 68 1.84 7.39 -0.71
CA VAL A 68 3.00 6.66 -0.17
C VAL A 68 2.73 5.15 -0.08
N ALA A 69 1.63 4.75 0.56
CA ALA A 69 1.26 3.32 0.62
C ALA A 69 1.03 2.72 -0.78
N ARG A 70 0.61 3.54 -1.74
CA ARG A 70 0.42 3.10 -3.12
C ARG A 70 1.74 2.88 -3.85
N VAL A 71 2.73 3.75 -3.63
CA VAL A 71 4.12 3.53 -4.09
C VAL A 71 4.66 2.25 -3.47
N ASN A 72 4.50 2.04 -2.17
CA ASN A 72 5.00 0.85 -1.48
C ASN A 72 4.38 -0.45 -1.98
N LEU A 73 3.06 -0.49 -2.26
CA LEU A 73 2.45 -1.64 -2.95
C LEU A 73 3.01 -1.86 -4.36
N GLY A 74 3.34 -0.77 -5.07
CA GLY A 74 4.03 -0.84 -6.36
C GLY A 74 5.42 -1.44 -6.23
N ASN A 75 6.18 -1.04 -5.21
CA ASN A 75 7.53 -1.53 -4.94
C ASN A 75 7.51 -3.03 -4.60
N LEU A 76 6.56 -3.49 -3.77
CA LEU A 76 6.38 -4.92 -3.50
C LEU A 76 6.07 -5.70 -4.79
N ALA A 77 5.19 -5.19 -5.64
CA ALA A 77 4.87 -5.83 -6.91
C ALA A 77 6.09 -5.86 -7.87
N ALA A 78 6.88 -4.78 -7.91
CA ALA A 78 8.12 -4.70 -8.68
C ALA A 78 9.16 -5.71 -8.19
N GLY A 79 9.36 -5.84 -6.88
CA GLY A 79 10.26 -6.83 -6.27
C GLY A 79 9.89 -8.29 -6.56
N GLU A 80 8.64 -8.55 -6.95
CA GLU A 80 8.14 -9.85 -7.40
C GLU A 80 8.08 -9.99 -8.93
N GLY A 81 8.62 -9.01 -9.68
CA GLY A 81 8.59 -9.00 -11.14
C GLY A 81 7.21 -8.71 -11.75
N ARG A 82 6.20 -8.36 -10.94
CA ARG A 82 4.83 -8.03 -11.38
C ARG A 82 4.74 -6.60 -11.89
N TRP A 83 5.56 -6.27 -12.90
CA TRP A 83 5.74 -4.91 -13.43
C TRP A 83 4.44 -4.25 -13.93
N ALA A 84 3.48 -5.03 -14.44
CA ALA A 84 2.18 -4.51 -14.87
C ALA A 84 1.37 -3.92 -13.70
N GLU A 85 1.48 -4.52 -12.52
CA GLU A 85 0.81 -4.07 -11.32
C GLU A 85 1.52 -2.88 -10.71
N ALA A 86 2.86 -2.93 -10.66
CA ALA A 86 3.69 -1.80 -10.25
C ALA A 86 3.36 -0.54 -11.06
N GLU A 87 3.29 -0.65 -12.39
CA GLU A 87 2.89 0.46 -13.28
C GLU A 87 1.52 1.06 -12.87
N ARG A 88 0.51 0.22 -12.62
CA ARG A 88 -0.83 0.68 -12.19
C ARG A 88 -0.80 1.38 -10.83
N CYS A 89 0.04 0.91 -9.91
CA CYS A 89 0.22 1.51 -8.59
C CYS A 89 0.85 2.90 -8.71
N TYR A 90 1.99 3.02 -9.39
CA TYR A 90 2.69 4.30 -9.55
C TYR A 90 1.88 5.33 -10.32
N ARG A 91 1.19 4.94 -11.39
CA ARG A 91 0.26 5.86 -12.10
C ARG A 91 -0.84 6.40 -11.21
N LYS A 92 -1.36 5.60 -10.28
CA LYS A 92 -2.38 6.04 -9.33
C LYS A 92 -1.78 6.92 -8.23
N ALA A 93 -0.55 6.64 -7.79
CA ALA A 93 0.16 7.50 -6.85
C ALA A 93 0.40 8.90 -7.45
N LEU A 94 0.88 8.96 -8.70
CA LEU A 94 1.10 10.23 -9.42
C LEU A 94 -0.18 11.03 -9.69
N ARG A 95 -1.34 10.38 -9.79
CA ARG A 95 -2.63 11.11 -9.83
C ARG A 95 -2.96 11.81 -8.51
N ALA A 96 -2.51 11.27 -7.38
CA ALA A 96 -2.70 11.88 -6.08
C ALA A 96 -1.62 12.93 -5.77
N ARG A 97 -0.36 12.68 -6.17
CA ARG A 97 0.79 13.58 -6.02
C ARG A 97 1.57 13.67 -7.33
N PRO A 98 1.24 14.66 -8.19
CA PRO A 98 1.84 14.77 -9.52
C PRO A 98 3.34 15.07 -9.55
N ASP A 99 3.90 15.60 -8.47
CA ASP A 99 5.32 15.98 -8.35
C ASP A 99 6.13 15.05 -7.44
N ASP A 100 5.67 13.81 -7.26
CA ASP A 100 6.37 12.78 -6.49
C ASP A 100 7.49 12.15 -7.34
N ALA A 101 8.74 12.58 -7.09
CA ALA A 101 9.90 12.16 -7.87
C ALA A 101 10.19 10.64 -7.75
N ASP A 102 9.97 10.03 -6.58
CA ASP A 102 10.12 8.59 -6.38
C ASP A 102 9.09 7.81 -7.21
N ALA A 103 7.82 8.25 -7.18
CA ALA A 103 6.78 7.62 -7.98
C ALA A 103 7.02 7.77 -9.49
N MET A 104 7.57 8.91 -9.95
CA MET A 104 7.98 9.10 -11.34
C MET A 104 9.11 8.14 -11.74
N ASN A 105 10.16 8.08 -10.93
CA ASN A 105 11.29 7.19 -11.16
C ASN A 105 10.85 5.72 -11.20
N ASN A 106 10.01 5.31 -10.24
CA ASN A 106 9.54 3.93 -10.15
C ASN A 106 8.60 3.57 -11.32
N LEU A 107 7.80 4.53 -11.82
CA LEU A 107 7.03 4.34 -13.05
C LEU A 107 7.95 4.20 -14.28
N ALA A 108 8.99 5.01 -14.40
CA ALA A 108 9.98 4.90 -15.47
C ALA A 108 10.65 3.52 -15.47
N MET A 109 11.07 3.01 -14.30
CA MET A 109 11.60 1.65 -14.16
C MET A 109 10.59 0.59 -14.57
N ALA A 110 9.32 0.70 -14.16
CA ALA A 110 8.30 -0.28 -14.54
C ALA A 110 8.06 -0.32 -16.06
N LEU A 111 8.10 0.84 -16.72
CA LEU A 111 7.97 0.95 -18.18
C LEU A 111 9.21 0.37 -18.90
N LEU A 112 10.40 0.65 -18.37
CA LEU A 112 11.67 0.10 -18.85
C LEU A 112 11.68 -1.44 -18.80
N HIS A 113 11.36 -2.04 -17.66
CA HIS A 113 11.30 -3.50 -17.51
C HIS A 113 10.26 -4.15 -18.42
N ARG A 114 9.15 -3.45 -18.70
CA ARG A 114 8.12 -3.91 -19.63
C ARG A 114 8.49 -3.67 -21.10
N ARG A 115 9.59 -2.96 -21.38
CA ARG A 115 10.03 -2.52 -22.71
C ARG A 115 8.91 -1.82 -23.48
N ARG A 116 8.14 -0.97 -22.79
CA ARG A 116 6.99 -0.25 -23.36
C ARG A 116 7.06 1.23 -23.03
N ARG A 117 6.57 2.08 -23.94
CA ARG A 117 6.41 3.53 -23.73
C ARG A 117 7.72 4.18 -23.24
N LEU A 118 8.85 3.82 -23.86
CA LEU A 118 10.17 4.28 -23.43
C LEU A 118 10.33 5.81 -23.51
N ASP A 119 9.61 6.48 -24.42
CA ASP A 119 9.58 7.95 -24.48
C ASP A 119 8.97 8.55 -23.21
N GLU A 120 7.88 7.97 -22.71
CA GLU A 120 7.28 8.39 -21.45
C GLU A 120 8.19 8.06 -20.25
N ALA A 121 8.83 6.88 -20.27
CA ALA A 121 9.78 6.52 -19.23
C ALA A 121 10.92 7.54 -19.13
N GLU A 122 11.43 8.03 -20.26
CA GLU A 122 12.49 9.03 -20.28
C GLU A 122 12.02 10.38 -19.77
N ALA A 123 10.82 10.80 -20.18
CA ALA A 123 10.22 12.04 -19.71
C ALA A 123 10.01 12.03 -18.18
N LEU A 124 9.52 10.91 -17.64
CA LEU A 124 9.34 10.70 -16.20
C LEU A 124 10.67 10.72 -15.45
N ALA A 125 11.67 9.97 -15.91
CA ALA A 125 12.99 9.92 -15.27
C ALA A 125 13.70 11.29 -15.33
N THR A 126 13.56 12.02 -16.44
CA THR A 126 14.09 13.38 -16.58
C THR A 126 13.46 14.33 -15.57
N ARG A 127 12.13 14.27 -15.40
CA ARG A 127 11.42 15.10 -14.43
C ARG A 127 11.74 14.70 -12.99
N ALA A 128 11.89 13.40 -12.70
CA ALA A 128 12.37 12.93 -11.40
C ALA A 128 13.75 13.51 -11.06
N VAL A 129 14.71 13.47 -12.00
CA VAL A 129 16.03 14.08 -11.81
C VAL A 129 15.93 15.59 -11.58
N ALA A 130 15.08 16.29 -12.33
CA ALA A 130 14.89 17.73 -12.15
C ALA A 130 14.35 18.09 -10.75
N LEU A 131 13.42 17.28 -10.22
CA LEU A 131 12.85 17.47 -8.89
C LEU A 131 13.80 17.03 -7.76
N GLY A 132 14.59 15.96 -7.98
CA GLY A 132 15.58 15.45 -7.02
C GLY A 132 16.92 16.22 -7.02
N GLY A 133 17.11 17.12 -7.99
CA GLY A 133 18.34 17.90 -8.14
C GLY A 133 19.46 17.16 -8.87
N ARG A 134 20.60 17.85 -8.99
CA ARG A 134 21.77 17.35 -9.75
C ARG A 134 22.20 15.99 -9.23
N ASP A 135 22.51 15.80 -7.96
CA ASP A 135 23.05 14.51 -7.48
C ASP A 135 21.97 13.49 -7.10
N SER A 136 20.83 13.50 -7.80
CA SER A 136 19.72 12.60 -7.50
C SER A 136 20.02 11.15 -7.90
N LEU A 137 19.51 10.24 -7.06
CA LEU A 137 19.56 8.79 -7.27
C LEU A 137 18.81 8.32 -8.54
N TYR A 138 18.01 9.18 -9.17
CA TYR A 138 17.21 8.86 -10.36
C TYR A 138 18.01 8.86 -11.66
N ARG A 139 19.24 9.39 -11.66
CA ARG A 139 20.08 9.47 -12.87
C ARG A 139 20.35 8.10 -13.49
N GLY A 140 20.57 7.07 -12.68
CA GLY A 140 20.80 5.71 -13.18
C GLY A 140 19.61 5.18 -14.00
N THR A 141 18.38 5.41 -13.52
CA THR A 141 17.17 5.05 -14.26
C THR A 141 17.06 5.82 -15.57
N LEU A 142 17.38 7.12 -15.58
CA LEU A 142 17.37 7.92 -16.82
C LEU A 142 18.37 7.39 -17.86
N GLU A 143 19.58 7.04 -17.42
CA GLU A 143 20.61 6.48 -18.30
C GLU A 143 20.18 5.12 -18.88
N ASP A 144 19.64 4.23 -18.04
CA ASP A 144 19.18 2.92 -18.49
C ASP A 144 18.00 3.02 -19.46
N VAL A 145 17.07 3.95 -19.23
CA VAL A 145 15.96 4.22 -20.16
C VAL A 145 16.49 4.73 -21.51
N ARG A 146 17.42 5.69 -21.49
CA ARG A 146 18.02 6.23 -22.73
C ARG A 146 18.76 5.15 -23.51
N ARG A 147 19.54 4.32 -22.82
CA ARG A 147 20.24 3.17 -23.43
C ARG A 147 19.23 2.20 -24.06
N ALA A 148 18.16 1.87 -23.34
CA ALA A 148 17.11 0.99 -23.84
C ALA A 148 16.38 1.55 -25.06
N ARG A 149 16.18 2.87 -25.13
CA ARG A 149 15.51 3.54 -26.25
C ARG A 149 16.40 3.61 -27.49
N ALA A 150 17.71 3.78 -27.30
CA ALA A 150 18.69 3.80 -28.40
C ALA A 150 19.01 2.40 -28.94
N ALA A 151 18.71 1.35 -28.19
CA ALA A 151 18.91 -0.02 -28.63
C ALA A 151 17.97 -0.37 -29.81
N PRO A 152 18.46 -1.07 -30.85
CA PRO A 152 17.62 -1.57 -31.92
C PRO A 152 16.49 -2.44 -31.35
N ARG A 153 15.28 -2.30 -31.89
CA ARG A 153 14.21 -3.28 -31.58
C ARG A 153 14.63 -4.63 -32.17
N PRO A 154 14.49 -5.73 -31.43
CA PRO A 154 14.76 -7.07 -31.95
C PRO A 154 13.85 -7.40 -33.13
#